data_AF-A0A1F6HLI0-F1
#
_entry.id   AF-A0A1F6HLI0-F1
#
_cell.length_a   1.000
_cell.length_b   1.000
_cell.length_c   1.000
_cell.angle_alpha   90.00
_cell.angle_beta   90.00
_cell.angle_gamma   90.00
#
_symmetry.space_group_name_H-M   'P 1'
#
loop_
_entity.id
_entity.type
_entity.pdbx_description
1 polymer ?
#
loop_
_entity_poly.entity_id
_entity_poly.type
_entity_poly.pdbx_seq_one_letter_code
_entity_poly.pdbx_strand_id
1 'polypeptide(L)'
;MSYLIILIIVLVVSPLILSEVKGLSFASAGMVFLVLAGSVVGLAFINKDKNLLKRYSFSKGFSFIPVLIIIAAITLVVILDLQRENSIILNQLAEIGSTKISRGLAIENVKKLPEVQEYLKNVPNGKIEVDNESEGEYNVHVYEIKDRHTATFNWYTVSIKSGEAQKGL
;
A
#
# COMPACT_ATOMS: atom_id res chain seq x y z
N MET A 1 -4.58 -29.98 -23.04
CA MET A 1 -4.19 -30.26 -21.64
C MET A 1 -3.11 -29.32 -21.11
N SER A 2 -2.17 -28.83 -21.92
CA SER A 2 -1.07 -27.97 -21.47
C SER A 2 -1.49 -26.59 -20.92
N TYR A 3 -2.59 -26.02 -21.44
CA TYR A 3 -3.10 -24.71 -20.98
C TYR A 3 -3.70 -24.74 -19.58
N LEU A 4 -4.28 -25.87 -19.18
CA LEU A 4 -4.83 -26.04 -17.83
C LEU A 4 -3.70 -26.05 -16.80
N ILE A 5 -2.57 -26.69 -17.13
CA ILE A 5 -1.40 -26.77 -16.25
C ILE A 5 -0.75 -25.38 -16.09
N ILE A 6 -0.61 -24.60 -17.17
CA ILE A 6 -0.05 -23.24 -17.09
C ILE A 6 -0.99 -22.30 -16.34
N LEU A 7 -2.29 -22.38 -16.59
CA LEU A 7 -3.29 -21.57 -15.87
C LEU A 7 -3.35 -21.94 -14.38
N ILE A 8 -3.24 -23.22 -14.02
CA ILE A 8 -3.16 -23.68 -12.63
C ILE A 8 -1.85 -23.23 -11.99
N ILE A 9 -0.71 -23.29 -12.68
CA ILE A 9 0.57 -22.77 -12.16
C ILE A 9 0.44 -21.28 -11.90
N VAL A 10 -0.12 -20.49 -12.83
CA VAL A 10 -0.31 -19.05 -12.63
C VAL A 10 -1.31 -18.77 -11.50
N LEU A 11 -2.45 -19.47 -11.43
CA LEU A 11 -3.48 -19.27 -10.40
C LEU A 11 -3.07 -19.77 -9.00
N VAL A 12 -2.18 -20.76 -8.89
CA VAL A 12 -1.70 -21.29 -7.60
C VAL A 12 -0.46 -20.54 -7.13
N VAL A 13 0.43 -20.15 -8.05
CA VAL A 13 1.67 -19.42 -7.71
C VAL A 13 1.41 -17.93 -7.45
N SER A 14 0.45 -17.30 -8.13
CA SER A 14 0.14 -15.87 -7.90
C SER A 14 -0.33 -15.54 -6.47
N PRO A 15 -1.28 -16.26 -5.85
CA PRO A 15 -1.68 -16.00 -4.47
C PRO A 15 -0.61 -16.42 -3.45
N LEU A 16 0.20 -17.47 -3.74
CA LEU A 16 1.27 -17.92 -2.84
C LEU A 16 2.43 -16.91 -2.77
N ILE A 17 2.71 -16.21 -3.88
CA ILE A 17 3.67 -15.08 -3.92
C ILE A 17 3.08 -13.84 -3.24
N LEU A 18 1.76 -13.63 -3.30
CA LEU A 18 1.12 -12.46 -2.67
C LEU A 18 0.93 -12.60 -1.15
N SER A 19 0.79 -13.83 -0.62
CA SER A 19 0.52 -14.04 0.81
C SER A 19 1.74 -13.90 1.74
N GLU A 20 2.98 -13.98 1.21
CA GLU A 20 4.21 -13.85 2.01
C GLU A 20 4.85 -12.45 1.97
N VAL A 21 4.32 -11.51 1.18
CA VAL A 21 4.99 -10.22 0.96
C VAL A 21 4.56 -9.19 2.01
N LYS A 22 4.98 -9.44 3.26
CA LYS A 22 5.37 -8.37 4.17
C LYS A 22 6.85 -8.06 3.92
N GLY A 23 7.15 -7.36 2.83
CA GLY A 23 8.54 -6.95 2.51
C GLY A 23 8.90 -6.94 1.02
N LEU A 24 8.09 -6.30 0.18
CA LEU A 24 8.43 -6.12 -1.24
C LEU A 24 9.63 -5.16 -1.35
N SER A 25 10.85 -5.69 -1.46
CA SER A 25 12.02 -4.87 -1.77
C SER A 25 11.97 -4.45 -3.25
N PHE A 26 12.44 -3.25 -3.58
CA PHE A 26 12.50 -2.71 -4.96
C PHE A 26 13.11 -3.69 -5.98
N ALA A 27 13.94 -4.64 -5.55
CA ALA A 27 14.51 -5.68 -6.40
C ALA A 27 13.45 -6.63 -7.00
N SER A 28 12.37 -6.91 -6.25
CA SER A 28 11.30 -7.80 -6.70
C SER A 28 10.38 -7.16 -7.74
N ALA A 29 10.07 -5.86 -7.60
CA ALA A 29 9.34 -5.09 -8.61
C ALA A 29 10.16 -4.93 -9.91
N GLY A 30 11.48 -4.70 -9.78
CA GLY A 30 12.40 -4.63 -10.91
C GLY A 30 12.48 -5.95 -11.69
N MET A 31 12.49 -7.09 -11.01
CA MET A 31 12.48 -8.41 -11.67
C MET A 31 11.19 -8.66 -12.45
N VAL A 32 10.02 -8.31 -11.91
CA VAL A 32 8.74 -8.43 -12.64
C VAL A 32 8.75 -7.55 -13.89
N PHE A 33 9.28 -6.32 -13.80
CA PHE A 33 9.39 -5.42 -14.95
C PHE A 33 10.33 -5.96 -16.02
N LEU A 34 11.50 -6.52 -15.65
CA LEU A 34 12.45 -7.10 -16.59
C LEU A 34 11.89 -8.33 -17.32
N VAL A 35 11.14 -9.19 -16.62
CA VAL A 35 10.48 -10.35 -17.21
C VAL A 35 9.43 -9.90 -18.24
N LEU A 36 8.64 -8.87 -17.92
CA LEU A 36 7.65 -8.31 -18.83
C LEU A 36 8.31 -7.63 -20.05
N ALA A 37 9.35 -6.82 -19.84
CA ALA A 37 10.10 -6.17 -20.91
C ALA A 37 10.74 -7.20 -21.87
N GLY A 38 11.37 -8.24 -21.32
CA GLY A 38 11.94 -9.34 -22.10
C GLY A 38 10.89 -10.08 -22.93
N SER A 39 9.70 -10.28 -22.36
CA SER A 39 8.56 -10.91 -23.06
C SER A 39 8.07 -10.07 -24.24
N VAL A 40 7.98 -8.73 -24.09
CA VAL A 40 7.57 -7.82 -25.17
C VAL A 40 8.64 -7.74 -26.28
N VAL A 41 9.92 -7.64 -25.92
CA VAL A 41 11.03 -7.60 -26.88
C VAL A 41 11.13 -8.92 -27.65
N GLY A 42 10.99 -10.06 -26.98
CA GLY A 42 10.96 -11.37 -27.62
C GLY A 42 9.81 -11.48 -28.63
N LEU A 43 8.63 -10.96 -28.30
CA LEU A 43 7.47 -10.94 -29.19
C LEU A 43 7.70 -10.06 -30.42
N ALA A 44 8.30 -8.87 -30.24
CA ALA A 44 8.65 -7.96 -31.33
C ALA A 44 9.71 -8.56 -32.27
N PHE A 45 10.68 -9.29 -31.72
CA PHE A 45 11.71 -9.98 -32.50
C PHE A 45 11.12 -11.12 -33.35
N ILE A 46 10.23 -11.92 -32.77
CA ILE A 46 9.53 -13.00 -33.48
C ILE A 46 8.64 -12.43 -34.60
N ASN A 47 7.99 -11.29 -34.38
CA ASN A 47 7.14 -10.65 -35.40
C ASN A 47 7.94 -10.11 -36.60
N LYS A 48 9.22 -9.78 -36.42
CA LYS A 48 10.08 -9.23 -37.49
C LYS A 48 10.56 -10.28 -38.49
N ASP A 49 10.70 -11.54 -38.08
CA ASP A 49 11.16 -12.62 -38.95
C ASP A 49 10.01 -13.54 -39.40
N LYS A 50 9.67 -13.46 -40.69
CA LYS A 50 8.60 -14.25 -41.32
C LYS A 50 8.85 -15.77 -41.28
N ASN A 51 10.11 -16.21 -41.16
CA ASN A 51 10.47 -17.62 -41.04
C ASN A 51 10.30 -18.14 -39.59
N LEU A 52 10.55 -17.29 -38.59
CA LEU A 52 10.27 -17.62 -37.18
C LEU A 52 8.76 -17.65 -36.90
N LEU A 53 8.00 -16.71 -37.46
CA LEU A 53 6.54 -16.72 -37.46
C LEU A 53 5.97 -18.04 -38.04
N LYS A 54 6.56 -18.56 -39.13
CA LYS A 54 6.18 -19.86 -39.72
C LYS A 54 6.54 -21.05 -38.84
N ARG A 55 7.63 -21.00 -38.07
CA ARG A 55 7.99 -22.07 -37.10
C ARG A 55 7.10 -22.08 -35.87
N TYR A 56 6.62 -20.91 -35.45
CA TYR A 56 5.61 -20.77 -34.40
C TYR A 56 4.16 -20.84 -34.93
N SER A 57 3.96 -21.25 -36.20
CA SER A 57 2.65 -21.41 -36.86
C SER A 57 1.70 -22.44 -36.21
N PHE A 58 2.09 -23.08 -35.10
CA PHE A 58 1.13 -23.75 -34.22
C PHE A 58 0.09 -22.76 -33.64
N SER A 59 0.31 -21.46 -33.80
CA SER A 59 -0.53 -20.36 -33.34
C SER A 59 -1.68 -19.93 -34.27
N LYS A 60 -2.09 -20.74 -35.27
CA LYS A 60 -3.28 -20.42 -36.10
C LYS A 60 -4.60 -20.23 -35.33
N GLY A 61 -4.61 -20.41 -34.00
CA GLY A 61 -5.70 -20.04 -33.10
C GLY A 61 -5.27 -19.27 -31.84
N PHE A 62 -4.03 -18.78 -31.75
CA PHE A 62 -3.55 -18.06 -30.57
C PHE A 62 -3.91 -16.57 -30.68
N SER A 63 -5.00 -16.19 -30.02
CA SER A 63 -5.37 -14.78 -29.89
C SER A 63 -4.54 -14.13 -28.78
N PHE A 64 -3.86 -13.03 -29.10
CA PHE A 64 -3.15 -12.21 -28.12
C PHE A 64 -4.09 -11.35 -27.25
N ILE A 65 -5.38 -11.29 -27.60
CA ILE A 65 -6.40 -10.50 -26.91
C ILE A 65 -6.45 -10.79 -25.40
N PRO A 66 -6.57 -12.06 -24.92
CA PRO A 66 -6.60 -12.35 -23.49
C PRO A 66 -5.32 -11.94 -22.75
N VAL A 67 -4.15 -12.08 -23.39
CA VAL A 67 -2.86 -11.68 -22.77
C VAL A 67 -2.79 -10.16 -22.60
N LEU A 68 -3.25 -9.40 -23.60
CA LEU A 68 -3.30 -7.94 -23.54
C LEU A 68 -4.29 -7.44 -22.47
N ILE A 69 -5.43 -8.11 -22.30
CA ILE A 69 -6.41 -7.78 -21.25
C ILE A 69 -5.79 -7.98 -19.86
N ILE A 70 -5.06 -9.07 -19.65
CA ILE A 70 -4.40 -9.34 -18.35
C ILE A 70 -3.34 -8.28 -18.06
N ILE A 71 -2.52 -7.92 -19.05
CA ILE A 71 -1.50 -6.86 -18.89
C ILE A 71 -2.17 -5.52 -18.55
N ALA A 72 -3.26 -5.16 -19.23
CA ALA A 72 -3.98 -3.91 -18.99
C ALA A 72 -4.64 -3.87 -17.59
N ALA A 73 -5.16 -4.99 -17.10
CA ALA A 73 -5.73 -5.08 -15.76
C ALA A 73 -4.64 -4.91 -14.68
N ILE A 74 -3.47 -5.54 -14.85
CA ILE A 74 -2.35 -5.41 -13.92
C ILE A 74 -1.82 -3.98 -13.90
N THR A 75 -1.62 -3.34 -15.07
CA THR A 75 -1.17 -1.95 -15.12
C THR A 75 -2.18 -1.00 -14.50
N LEU A 76 -3.48 -1.22 -14.67
CA LEU A 76 -4.52 -0.42 -14.04
C LEU A 76 -4.47 -0.52 -12.50
N VAL A 77 -4.32 -1.72 -11.95
CA VAL A 77 -4.19 -1.92 -10.50
C VAL A 77 -2.96 -1.20 -9.95
N VAL A 78 -1.81 -1.31 -10.62
CA VAL A 78 -0.57 -0.62 -10.22
C VAL A 78 -0.74 0.90 -10.28
N ILE A 79 -1.39 1.43 -11.34
CA ILE A 79 -1.66 2.88 -11.46
C ILE A 79 -2.57 3.35 -10.33
N LEU A 80 -3.62 2.60 -10.00
CA LEU A 80 -4.55 2.95 -8.92
C LEU A 80 -3.85 2.95 -7.55
N ASP A 81 -2.96 1.99 -7.29
CA ASP A 81 -2.19 1.93 -6.04
C ASP A 81 -1.20 3.10 -5.93
N LEU A 82 -0.49 3.42 -7.02
CA LEU A 82 0.39 4.59 -7.08
C LEU A 82 -0.37 5.91 -6.90
N GLN A 83 -1.56 6.05 -7.47
CA GLN A 83 -2.40 7.22 -7.26
C GLN A 83 -2.87 7.33 -5.81
N ARG A 84 -3.17 6.21 -5.15
CA ARG A 84 -3.54 6.18 -3.73
C ARG A 84 -2.40 6.67 -2.85
N GLU A 85 -1.18 6.16 -3.04
CA GLU A 85 0.00 6.63 -2.29
C GLU A 85 0.30 8.10 -2.55
N ASN A 86 0.24 8.55 -3.81
CA ASN A 86 0.43 9.95 -4.17
C ASN A 86 -0.64 10.86 -3.54
N SER A 87 -1.89 10.42 -3.44
CA SER A 87 -2.94 11.20 -2.78
C SER A 87 -2.69 11.34 -1.28
N ILE A 88 -2.17 10.30 -0.63
CA ILE A 88 -1.81 10.34 0.80
C ILE A 88 -0.64 11.33 1.01
N ILE A 89 0.39 11.25 0.16
CA ILE A 89 1.55 12.13 0.23
C ILE A 89 1.17 13.58 -0.11
N LEU A 90 0.33 13.82 -1.12
CA LEU A 90 -0.12 15.16 -1.49
C LEU A 90 -1.03 15.78 -0.43
N ASN A 91 -1.89 14.98 0.22
CA ASN A 91 -2.68 15.45 1.35
C ASN A 91 -1.77 15.81 2.54
N GLN A 92 -0.74 15.00 2.82
CA GLN A 92 0.29 15.33 3.81
C GLN A 92 1.09 16.58 3.42
N LEU A 93 1.48 16.74 2.15
CA LEU A 93 2.22 17.92 1.67
C LEU A 93 1.38 19.20 1.66
N ALA A 94 0.11 19.11 1.29
CA ALA A 94 -0.84 20.22 1.35
C ALA A 94 -1.08 20.64 2.81
N GLU A 95 -1.05 19.69 3.74
CA GLU A 95 -1.06 19.97 5.18
C GLU A 95 0.28 20.54 5.67
N ILE A 96 1.44 20.12 5.14
CA ILE A 96 2.77 20.70 5.46
C ILE A 96 2.94 22.13 4.90
N GLY A 97 2.25 22.47 3.81
CA GLY A 97 2.19 23.83 3.27
C GLY A 97 1.36 24.79 4.14
N SER A 98 0.57 24.25 5.06
CA SER A 98 -0.06 24.98 6.16
C SER A 98 0.93 24.98 7.34
N THR A 99 1.10 26.10 8.04
CA THR A 99 1.91 26.21 9.27
C THR A 99 1.36 25.40 10.47
N LYS A 100 0.47 24.46 10.18
CA LYS A 100 -0.33 23.65 11.10
C LYS A 100 -0.23 22.19 10.67
N ILE A 101 0.35 21.37 11.55
CA ILE A 101 0.36 19.92 11.41
C ILE A 101 -1.06 19.37 11.35
N SER A 102 -1.25 18.20 10.74
CA SER A 102 -2.57 17.62 10.62
C SER A 102 -2.98 16.77 11.81
N ARG A 103 -4.29 16.51 11.91
CA ARG A 103 -4.86 15.61 12.93
C ARG A 103 -4.26 14.21 12.84
N GLY A 104 -4.04 13.71 11.63
CA GLY A 104 -3.41 12.41 11.40
C GLY A 104 -1.96 12.39 11.90
N LEU A 105 -1.21 13.46 11.62
CA LEU A 105 0.17 13.59 12.11
C LEU A 105 0.24 13.71 13.64
N ALA A 106 -0.72 14.40 14.27
CA ALA A 106 -0.82 14.49 15.72
C ALA A 106 -1.04 13.11 16.37
N ILE A 107 -1.94 12.30 15.82
CA ILE A 107 -2.19 10.92 16.27
C ILE A 107 -0.92 10.07 16.13
N GLU A 108 -0.23 10.15 14.99
CA GLU A 108 1.00 9.40 14.75
C GLU A 108 2.13 9.83 15.70
N ASN A 109 2.20 11.09 16.09
CA ASN A 109 3.19 11.56 17.06
C ASN A 109 2.92 11.03 18.48
N VAL A 110 1.66 11.01 18.91
CA VAL A 110 1.27 10.39 20.20
C VAL A 110 1.52 8.89 20.19
N LYS A 111 1.25 8.20 19.08
CA LYS A 111 1.49 6.76 18.91
C LYS A 111 2.98 6.37 18.97
N LYS A 112 3.90 7.30 18.75
CA LYS A 112 5.35 7.08 18.88
C LYS A 112 5.85 7.17 20.32
N LEU A 113 5.05 7.67 21.26
CA LEU A 113 5.44 7.76 22.66
C LEU A 113 5.59 6.36 23.27
N PRO A 114 6.68 6.07 24.01
CA PRO A 114 6.97 4.72 24.53
C PRO A 114 5.83 4.13 25.37
N GLU A 115 5.25 4.94 26.25
CA GLU A 115 4.12 4.57 27.11
C GLU A 115 2.84 4.23 26.33
N VAL A 116 2.57 4.93 25.21
CA VAL A 116 1.42 4.67 24.36
C VAL A 116 1.65 3.39 23.56
N GLN A 117 2.88 3.16 23.07
CA GLN A 117 3.22 1.90 22.42
C GLN A 117 3.09 0.70 23.37
N GLU A 118 3.53 0.85 24.62
CA GLU A 118 3.38 -0.19 25.63
C GLU A 118 1.90 -0.45 25.96
N TYR A 119 1.10 0.61 26.11
CA TYR A 119 -0.33 0.49 26.33
C TYR A 119 -1.03 -0.24 25.17
N LEU A 120 -0.82 0.19 23.93
CA LEU A 120 -1.47 -0.41 22.76
C LEU A 120 -1.02 -1.85 22.48
N LYS A 121 0.15 -2.28 22.95
CA LYS A 121 0.57 -3.69 22.92
C LYS A 121 -0.29 -4.55 23.85
N ASN A 122 -0.65 -4.02 25.02
CA ASN A 122 -1.41 -4.73 26.03
C ASN A 122 -2.93 -4.58 25.84
N VAL A 123 -3.36 -3.57 25.10
CA VAL A 123 -4.78 -3.23 24.91
C VAL A 123 -5.14 -3.24 23.41
N PRO A 124 -5.58 -4.40 22.87
CA PRO A 124 -5.82 -4.56 21.43
C PRO A 124 -6.99 -3.73 20.89
N ASN A 125 -7.88 -3.26 21.78
CA ASN A 125 -9.00 -2.36 21.44
C ASN A 125 -8.69 -0.89 21.75
N GLY A 126 -7.41 -0.55 21.97
CA GLY A 126 -6.98 0.81 22.20
C GLY A 126 -7.22 1.69 20.97
N LYS A 127 -7.72 2.89 21.21
CA LYS A 127 -7.99 3.92 20.20
C LYS A 127 -7.23 5.18 20.57
N ILE A 128 -6.86 5.92 19.53
CA ILE A 128 -6.26 7.24 19.64
C ILE A 128 -7.07 8.15 18.74
N GLU A 129 -7.59 9.24 19.28
CA GLU A 129 -8.34 10.24 18.52
C GLU A 129 -8.01 11.66 18.95
N VAL A 130 -8.16 12.60 18.02
CA VAL A 130 -8.12 14.03 18.36
C VAL A 130 -9.52 14.40 18.84
N ASP A 131 -9.63 14.72 20.13
CA ASP A 131 -10.89 15.12 20.75
C ASP A 131 -11.25 16.55 20.38
N ASN A 132 -10.31 17.49 20.58
CA ASN A 132 -10.50 18.89 20.21
C ASN A 132 -9.20 19.57 19.77
N GLU A 133 -9.35 20.79 19.29
CA GLU A 133 -8.26 21.68 18.89
C GLU A 133 -8.45 23.01 19.64
N SER A 134 -7.45 23.41 20.43
CA SER A 134 -7.51 24.62 21.23
C SER A 134 -6.13 25.24 21.39
N GLU A 135 -6.05 26.57 21.40
CA GLU A 135 -4.83 27.33 21.76
C GLU A 135 -3.56 26.98 20.95
N GLY A 136 -3.72 26.46 19.72
CA GLY A 136 -2.57 26.05 18.91
C GLY A 136 -2.08 24.64 19.23
N GLU A 137 -2.90 23.83 19.90
CA GLU A 137 -2.63 22.44 20.25
C GLU A 137 -3.81 21.53 19.85
N TYR A 138 -3.51 20.28 19.56
CA TYR A 138 -4.48 19.20 19.49
C TYR A 138 -4.51 18.47 20.83
N ASN A 139 -5.69 18.29 21.40
CA ASN A 139 -5.86 17.35 22.51
C ASN A 139 -6.18 15.98 21.93
N VAL A 140 -5.30 15.03 22.21
CA VAL A 140 -5.36 13.67 21.73
C VAL A 140 -5.70 12.76 22.90
N HIS A 141 -6.77 11.99 22.74
CA HIS A 141 -7.29 11.07 23.73
C HIS A 141 -6.86 9.64 23.40
N VAL A 142 -6.22 8.97 24.36
CA VAL A 142 -5.88 7.55 24.26
C VAL A 142 -6.78 6.79 25.22
N TYR A 143 -7.57 5.86 24.68
CA TYR A 143 -8.59 5.14 25.45
C TYR A 143 -8.83 3.74 24.92
N GLU A 144 -9.52 2.92 25.70
CA GLU A 144 -10.08 1.66 25.25
C GLU A 144 -11.60 1.65 25.34
N ILE A 145 -12.23 0.88 24.45
CA ILE A 145 -13.64 0.56 24.56
C ILE A 145 -13.76 -0.92 24.93
N LYS A 146 -14.36 -1.20 26.09
CA LYS A 146 -14.65 -2.55 26.56
C LYS A 146 -16.06 -2.60 27.13
N ASP A 147 -16.88 -3.52 26.64
CA ASP A 147 -18.24 -3.75 27.14
C ASP A 147 -19.12 -2.47 27.18
N ARG A 148 -18.99 -1.61 26.15
CA ARG A 148 -19.65 -0.29 26.03
C ARG A 148 -19.19 0.77 27.06
N HIS A 149 -18.15 0.48 27.82
CA HIS A 149 -17.47 1.46 28.65
C HIS A 149 -16.21 1.98 27.96
N THR A 150 -15.99 3.28 28.06
CA THR A 150 -14.76 3.93 27.63
C THR A 150 -13.87 4.12 28.85
N ALA A 151 -12.67 3.53 28.83
CA ALA A 151 -11.66 3.76 29.85
C ALA A 151 -10.52 4.57 29.25
N THR A 152 -10.33 5.78 29.78
CA THR A 152 -9.23 6.65 29.35
C THR A 152 -7.92 6.14 29.92
N PHE A 153 -6.94 5.92 29.06
CA PHE A 153 -5.56 5.70 29.49
C PHE A 153 -4.93 7.03 29.87
N ASN A 154 -4.96 7.98 28.94
CA ASN A 154 -4.33 9.28 29.15
C ASN A 154 -4.76 10.32 28.09
N TRP A 155 -4.47 11.58 28.38
CA TRP A 155 -4.59 12.70 27.46
C TRP A 155 -3.20 13.19 27.06
N TYR A 156 -3.08 13.65 25.82
CA TYR A 156 -1.86 14.23 25.28
C TYR A 156 -2.20 15.54 24.59
N THR A 157 -1.32 16.53 24.73
CA THR A 157 -1.40 17.74 23.92
C THR A 157 -0.31 17.70 22.86
N VAL A 158 -0.66 18.08 21.64
CA VAL A 158 0.26 18.08 20.51
C VAL A 158 0.30 19.48 19.91
N SER A 159 1.47 20.11 19.90
CA SER A 159 1.63 21.42 19.29
C SER A 159 1.27 21.38 17.81
N ILE A 160 0.37 22.26 17.38
CA ILE A 160 -0.01 22.38 15.97
C ILE A 160 1.17 22.87 15.12
N LYS A 161 2.13 23.59 15.70
CA LYS A 161 3.27 24.14 14.96
C LYS A 161 4.44 23.18 14.89
N SER A 162 4.83 22.57 16.01
CA SER A 162 6.01 21.69 16.07
C SER A 162 5.67 20.22 15.91
N GLY A 163 4.41 19.82 16.16
CA GLY A 163 4.02 18.41 16.26
C GLY A 163 4.55 17.71 17.51
N GLU A 164 5.16 18.45 18.44
CA GLU A 164 5.66 17.90 19.70
C GLU A 164 4.48 17.43 20.56
N ALA A 165 4.55 16.17 20.99
CA ALA A 165 3.53 15.54 21.82
C ALA A 165 4.00 15.47 23.26
N GLN A 166 3.17 15.98 24.17
CA GLN A 166 3.42 15.96 25.60
C GLN A 166 2.21 15.40 26.33
N LYS A 167 2.45 14.77 27.48
CA LYS A 167 1.37 14.28 28.34
C LYS A 167 0.57 15.46 28.89
N GLY A 168 -0.75 15.43 28.68
CA GLY A 168 -1.67 16.38 29.26
C GLY A 168 -1.76 16.19 30.78
N LEU A 169 -1.96 17.30 31.49
CA LEU A 169 -2.18 17.32 32.95
C LEU A 169 -3.58 16.84 33.30
#